data_AF-A0A8S4B807-F1
#
_entry.id   AF-A0A8S4B807-F1
#
_cell.length_a   1.000
_cell.length_b   1.000
_cell.length_c   1.000
_cell.angle_alpha   90.00
_cell.angle_beta   90.00
_cell.angle_gamma   90.00
#
_symmetry.space_group_name_H-M   'P 1'
#
loop_
_entity.id
_entity.type
_entity.pdbx_description
1 polymer ?
#
loop_
_entity_poly.entity_id
_entity_poly.type
_entity_poly.pdbx_seq_one_letter_code
_entity_poly.pdbx_strand_id
1 'polypeptide(L)'
;MTGDVHRLLKARDKAFRAGDEAGLRTAMVNLSQGIRKAKQDYTNKITSHLQDSRDAQSLWQGMQAITDYKPAPQTCEGNTSLLNDLNSFFARFEAQNHTHPQKTPPPPMTNPCTCPLLA
;
A
#
# COMPACT_ATOMS: atom_id res chain seq x y z
N MET A 1 20.99 1.40 -4.78
CA MET A 1 21.67 0.30 -5.51
C MET A 1 22.12 -0.73 -4.49
N THR A 2 21.76 -2.00 -4.68
CA THR A 2 22.25 -3.11 -3.82
C THR A 2 23.77 -3.21 -3.94
N GLY A 3 24.49 -3.34 -2.82
CA GLY A 3 25.96 -3.38 -2.80
C GLY A 3 26.57 -4.44 -3.73
N ASP A 4 25.86 -5.54 -3.93
CA ASP A 4 26.25 -6.60 -4.87
C ASP A 4 26.22 -6.19 -6.33
N VAL A 5 25.18 -5.48 -6.78
CA VAL A 5 25.11 -4.99 -8.18
C VAL A 5 26.25 -4.01 -8.44
N HIS A 6 26.55 -3.15 -7.48
CA HIS A 6 27.69 -2.22 -7.57
C HIS A 6 29.03 -2.96 -7.65
N ARG A 7 29.21 -4.01 -6.86
CA ARG A 7 30.41 -4.86 -6.92
C ARG A 7 30.55 -5.54 -8.28
N LEU A 8 29.45 -6.04 -8.84
CA LEU A 8 29.43 -6.68 -10.17
C LEU A 8 29.75 -5.68 -11.30
N LEU A 9 29.23 -4.44 -11.21
CA LEU A 9 29.59 -3.36 -12.13
C LEU A 9 31.10 -3.05 -12.07
N LYS A 10 31.67 -2.94 -10.87
CA LYS A 10 33.11 -2.75 -10.70
C LYS A 10 33.94 -3.89 -11.27
N ALA A 11 33.50 -5.14 -11.10
CA ALA A 11 34.18 -6.31 -11.65
C ALA A 11 34.19 -6.29 -13.19
N ARG A 12 33.06 -5.95 -13.81
CA ARG A 12 32.97 -5.74 -15.27
C ARG A 12 33.91 -4.65 -15.74
N ASP A 13 33.90 -3.49 -15.08
CA ASP A 13 34.74 -2.36 -15.48
C ASP A 13 36.24 -2.68 -15.35
N LYS A 14 36.61 -3.45 -14.33
CA LYS A 14 37.97 -3.94 -14.16
C LYS A 14 38.39 -4.87 -15.30
N ALA A 15 37.54 -5.85 -15.66
CA ALA A 15 37.82 -6.78 -16.75
C ALA A 15 37.95 -6.05 -18.10
N PHE A 16 37.05 -5.09 -18.36
CA PHE A 16 37.10 -4.26 -19.56
C PHE A 16 38.41 -3.46 -19.66
N ARG A 17 38.82 -2.79 -18.57
CA ARG A 17 40.08 -2.02 -18.54
C ARG A 17 41.34 -2.90 -18.67
N ALA A 18 41.26 -4.14 -18.21
CA ALA A 18 42.36 -5.10 -18.32
C ALA A 18 42.48 -5.75 -19.71
N GLY A 19 41.51 -5.54 -20.61
CA GLY A 19 41.45 -6.25 -21.90
C GLY A 19 41.17 -7.75 -21.76
N ASP A 20 40.70 -8.20 -20.61
CA ASP A 20 40.40 -9.61 -20.33
C ASP A 20 39.02 -9.96 -20.91
N GLU A 21 39.01 -10.49 -22.13
CA GLU A 21 37.76 -10.82 -22.83
C GLU A 21 36.97 -11.95 -22.15
N ALA A 22 37.66 -12.98 -21.64
CA ALA A 22 37.03 -14.08 -20.94
C ALA A 22 36.44 -13.63 -19.58
N GLY A 23 37.18 -12.81 -18.84
CA GLY A 23 36.71 -12.18 -17.61
C GLY A 23 35.56 -11.21 -17.85
N LEU A 24 35.57 -10.47 -18.96
CA LEU A 24 34.49 -9.56 -19.32
C LEU A 24 33.19 -10.30 -19.60
N ARG A 25 33.22 -11.38 -20.39
CA ARG A 25 32.05 -12.23 -20.65
C ARG A 25 31.46 -12.79 -19.36
N THR A 26 32.31 -13.33 -18.49
CA THR A 26 31.91 -13.84 -17.17
C THR A 26 31.28 -12.75 -16.30
N ALA A 27 31.91 -11.58 -16.23
CA ALA A 27 31.41 -10.46 -15.44
C ALA A 27 30.05 -9.94 -15.95
N MET A 28 29.80 -9.95 -17.26
CA MET A 28 28.52 -9.57 -17.84
C MET A 28 27.39 -10.55 -17.50
N VAL A 29 27.66 -11.87 -17.53
CA VAL A 29 26.70 -12.90 -17.10
C VAL A 29 26.37 -12.74 -15.62
N ASN A 30 27.40 -12.61 -14.78
CA ASN A 30 27.24 -12.42 -13.34
C ASN A 30 26.47 -11.13 -13.01
N LEU A 31 26.75 -10.03 -13.73
CA LEU A 31 26.01 -8.78 -13.58
C LEU A 31 24.52 -8.95 -13.91
N SER A 32 24.21 -9.63 -15.02
CA SER A 32 22.83 -9.90 -15.43
C SER A 32 22.08 -10.73 -14.40
N GLN A 33 22.72 -11.78 -13.86
CA GLN A 33 22.16 -12.61 -12.79
C GLN A 33 21.98 -11.81 -11.50
N GLY A 34 22.97 -11.00 -11.12
CA GLY A 34 22.90 -10.15 -9.93
C GLY A 34 21.78 -9.11 -9.99
N ILE A 35 21.54 -8.50 -11.16
CA ILE A 35 20.42 -7.58 -11.36
C ILE A 35 19.08 -8.31 -11.22
N ARG A 36 18.94 -9.50 -11.82
CA ARG A 36 17.71 -10.31 -11.70
C ARG A 36 17.43 -10.67 -10.24
N LYS A 37 18.45 -11.15 -9.53
CA LYS A 37 18.35 -11.47 -8.10
C LYS A 37 17.99 -10.25 -7.27
N ALA A 38 18.67 -9.11 -7.47
CA ALA A 38 18.37 -7.88 -6.74
C ALA A 38 16.93 -7.38 -6.96
N LYS A 39 16.41 -7.51 -8.19
CA LYS A 39 15.01 -7.22 -8.49
C LYS A 39 14.06 -8.18 -7.76
N GLN A 40 14.35 -9.48 -7.79
CA GLN A 40 13.56 -10.49 -7.10
C GLN A 40 13.54 -10.26 -5.59
N ASP A 41 14.68 -9.99 -4.98
CA ASP A 41 14.80 -9.72 -3.55
C ASP A 41 13.99 -8.47 -3.17
N TYR A 42 14.03 -7.43 -3.99
CA TYR A 42 13.21 -6.23 -3.78
C TYR A 42 11.71 -6.51 -3.88
N THR A 43 11.29 -7.27 -4.90
CA THR A 43 9.89 -7.71 -5.04
C THR A 43 9.46 -8.51 -3.82
N ASN A 44 10.25 -9.49 -3.38
CA ASN A 44 9.96 -10.30 -2.20
C ASN A 44 9.81 -9.46 -0.93
N LYS A 45 10.67 -8.45 -0.77
CA LYS A 45 10.57 -7.51 0.34
C LYS A 45 9.23 -6.76 0.32
N ILE A 46 8.83 -6.18 -0.82
CA ILE A 46 7.55 -5.47 -0.92
C ILE A 46 6.38 -6.42 -0.70
N THR A 47 6.38 -7.58 -1.35
CA THR A 47 5.26 -8.52 -1.23
C THR A 47 5.12 -9.09 0.18
N SER A 48 6.22 -9.24 0.94
CA SER A 48 6.16 -9.65 2.34
C SER A 48 5.34 -8.69 3.21
N HIS A 49 5.35 -7.38 2.90
CA HIS A 49 4.51 -6.40 3.59
C HIS A 49 3.02 -6.51 3.26
N LEU A 50 2.69 -7.18 2.14
CA LEU A 50 1.33 -7.28 1.59
C LEU A 50 0.68 -8.66 1.80
N GLN A 51 1.36 -9.58 2.50
CA GLN A 51 0.89 -10.94 2.69
C GLN A 51 -0.23 -11.07 3.73
N ASP A 52 -0.16 -10.31 4.82
CA ASP A 52 -1.17 -10.33 5.88
C ASP A 52 -2.04 -9.06 5.78
N SER A 53 -3.32 -9.25 5.41
CA SER A 53 -4.27 -8.14 5.29
C SER A 53 -4.75 -7.59 6.63
N ARG A 54 -4.47 -8.27 7.74
CA ARG A 54 -4.85 -7.84 9.09
C ARG A 54 -3.84 -6.87 9.69
N ASP A 55 -2.60 -6.87 9.21
CA ASP A 55 -1.55 -5.94 9.64
C ASP A 55 -1.56 -4.67 8.78
N ALA A 56 -2.43 -3.73 9.12
CA ALA A 56 -2.54 -2.45 8.45
C ALA A 56 -1.23 -1.64 8.48
N GLN A 57 -0.41 -1.80 9.52
CA GLN A 57 0.88 -1.12 9.62
C GLN A 57 1.85 -1.67 8.57
N SER A 58 1.96 -2.99 8.44
CA SER A 58 2.79 -3.63 7.43
C SER A 58 2.34 -3.27 6.01
N LEU A 59 1.03 -3.27 5.73
CA LEU A 59 0.49 -2.81 4.45
C LEU A 59 0.93 -1.38 4.11
N TRP A 60 0.84 -0.47 5.09
CA TRP A 60 1.31 0.91 4.93
C TRP A 60 2.81 1.02 4.68
N GLN A 61 3.64 0.23 5.38
CA GLN A 61 5.08 0.19 5.08
C GLN A 61 5.35 -0.29 3.65
N GLY A 62 4.60 -1.28 3.17
CA GLY A 62 4.67 -1.75 1.77
C GLY A 62 4.30 -0.65 0.77
N MET A 63 3.21 0.08 1.00
CA MET A 63 2.78 1.17 0.11
C MET A 63 3.76 2.36 0.13
N GLN A 64 4.31 2.70 1.29
CA GLN A 64 5.37 3.70 1.40
C GLN A 64 6.61 3.30 0.60
N ALA A 65 7.02 2.03 0.67
CA ALA A 65 8.16 1.52 -0.09
C ALA A 65 7.95 1.53 -1.62
N ILE A 66 6.71 1.37 -2.10
CA ILE A 66 6.38 1.44 -3.53
C ILE A 66 6.36 2.89 -4.03
N THR A 67 5.83 3.81 -3.23
CA THR A 67 5.57 5.20 -3.61
C THR A 67 6.69 6.16 -3.26
N ASP A 68 7.72 5.69 -2.54
CA ASP A 68 8.74 6.51 -1.88
C ASP A 68 8.14 7.61 -0.96
N TYR A 69 6.90 7.41 -0.51
CA TYR A 69 6.19 8.40 0.31
C TYR A 69 6.77 8.48 1.72
N LYS A 70 7.38 9.63 2.03
CA LYS A 70 7.90 9.98 3.35
C LYS A 70 7.16 11.20 3.88
N PRO A 71 6.10 11.02 4.67
CA PRO A 71 5.43 12.15 5.29
C PRO A 71 6.40 12.86 6.23
N ALA A 72 6.32 14.19 6.28
CA ALA A 72 6.96 14.93 7.36
C ALA A 72 6.41 14.42 8.70
N PRO A 73 7.22 14.37 9.77
CA PRO A 73 6.74 14.05 11.10
C PRO A 73 5.57 14.99 11.43
N GLN A 74 4.36 14.44 11.47
CA GLN A 74 3.20 15.22 11.83
C GLN A 74 3.24 15.37 13.34
N THR A 75 3.29 16.61 13.81
CA THR A 75 3.13 16.88 15.23
C THR A 75 1.63 16.77 15.50
N CYS A 76 1.21 15.72 16.20
CA CYS A 76 -0.13 15.68 16.75
C CYS A 76 -0.24 16.82 17.76
N GLU A 77 -0.83 17.94 17.35
CA GLU A 77 -1.19 19.00 18.27
C GLU A 77 -2.31 18.44 19.16
N GLY A 78 -1.95 18.05 20.38
CA GLY A 78 -2.83 17.41 21.35
C GLY A 78 -3.89 18.39 21.88
N ASN A 79 -4.82 18.80 21.03
CA ASN A 79 -5.88 19.72 21.39
C ASN A 79 -7.02 18.95 22.07
N THR A 80 -7.01 18.91 23.40
CA THR A 80 -7.98 18.17 24.22
C THR A 80 -9.43 18.54 23.89
N SER A 81 -9.70 19.79 23.51
CA SER A 81 -11.04 20.22 23.07
C SER A 81 -11.49 19.46 21.83
N LEU A 82 -10.64 19.37 20.80
CA LEU A 82 -10.94 18.64 19.56
C LEU A 82 -11.18 17.15 19.84
N LEU A 83 -10.38 16.55 20.73
CA LEU A 83 -10.56 15.15 21.15
C LEU A 83 -11.93 14.92 21.79
N ASN A 84 -12.38 15.83 22.66
CA ASN A 84 -13.70 15.76 23.29
C ASN A 84 -14.84 15.97 22.28
N ASP A 85 -14.67 16.90 21.33
CA ASP A 85 -15.66 17.14 20.27
C ASP A 85 -15.82 15.91 19.38
N LEU A 86 -14.71 15.28 18.96
CA LEU A 86 -14.73 14.04 18.18
C LEU A 86 -15.37 12.89 18.95
N ASN A 87 -15.00 12.71 20.22
CA ASN A 87 -15.58 11.67 21.05
C ASN A 87 -17.10 11.85 21.19
N SER A 88 -17.55 13.08 21.47
CA SER A 88 -18.98 13.42 21.55
C SER A 88 -19.69 13.18 20.22
N PHE A 89 -19.07 13.55 19.11
CA PHE A 89 -19.61 13.34 17.77
C PHE A 89 -19.81 11.85 17.48
N PHE A 90 -18.80 11.00 17.67
CA PHE A 90 -18.93 9.57 17.36
C PHE A 90 -19.79 8.80 18.38
N ALA A 91 -19.75 9.18 19.67
CA ALA A 91 -20.55 8.56 20.71
C ALA A 91 -22.05 8.89 20.64
N ARG A 92 -22.47 9.87 19.80
CA ARG A 92 -23.89 10.27 19.70
C ARG A 92 -24.85 9.13 19.35
N PHE A 93 -24.34 8.09 18.69
CA PHE A 93 -25.14 6.91 18.32
C PHE A 93 -25.25 5.89 19.46
N GLU A 94 -24.32 5.89 20.43
CA GLU A 94 -24.34 4.98 21.57
C GLU A 94 -25.54 5.25 22.50
N ALA A 95 -25.93 6.52 22.64
CA ALA A 95 -27.13 6.89 23.39
C ALA A 95 -28.42 6.30 22.78
N GLN A 96 -28.41 5.94 21.49
CA GLN A 96 -29.54 5.38 20.75
C GLN A 96 -29.49 3.84 20.68
N ASN A 97 -28.43 3.20 21.16
CA ASN A 97 -28.31 1.74 21.19
C ASN A 97 -29.25 1.05 22.20
N HIS A 98 -29.88 1.82 23.10
CA HIS A 98 -30.91 1.31 24.02
C HIS A 98 -32.33 1.32 23.42
N THR A 99 -32.52 1.97 22.26
CA THR A 99 -33.80 1.93 21.54
C THR A 99 -33.82 0.71 20.63
N HIS A 100 -34.74 -0.22 20.90
CA HIS A 100 -34.97 -1.39 20.04
C HIS A 100 -35.20 -0.93 18.59
N PRO A 101 -34.57 -1.56 17.58
CA PRO A 101 -34.80 -1.19 16.18
C PRO A 101 -36.30 -1.26 15.88
N GLN A 102 -36.93 -0.11 15.65
CA GLN A 102 -38.34 -0.06 15.30
C GLN A 102 -38.44 -0.10 13.79
N LYS A 103 -38.96 -1.21 13.26
CA LYS A 103 -39.24 -1.35 11.83
C LYS A 103 -40.30 -0.32 11.46
N THR A 104 -39.93 0.65 10.64
CA THR A 104 -40.90 1.57 10.04
C THR A 104 -41.93 0.74 9.28
N PRO A 105 -43.25 0.95 9.53
CA PRO A 105 -44.28 0.30 8.74
C PRO A 105 -44.06 0.67 7.27
N PRO A 106 -44.15 -0.30 6.34
CA PRO A 106 -44.08 0.03 4.92
C PRO A 106 -45.18 1.06 4.59
N PRO A 107 -44.88 2.07 3.75
CA PRO A 107 -45.89 3.02 3.32
C PRO A 107 -47.06 2.26 2.67
N PRO A 108 -48.31 2.69 2.86
CA PRO A 108 -49.46 2.04 2.26
C PRO A 108 -49.29 2.02 0.74
N MET A 109 -49.22 0.81 0.16
CA MET A 109 -49.18 0.62 -1.28
C MET A 109 -50.50 1.09 -1.90
N THR A 110 -50.52 2.31 -2.43
CA THR A 110 -51.50 2.71 -3.43
C THR A 110 -51.01 2.22 -4.80
N ASN A 111 -51.46 1.04 -5.22
CA ASN A 111 -51.38 0.56 -6.60
C ASN A 111 -52.70 0.88 -7.33
N PRO A 112 -52.76 1.00 -8.68
CA PRO A 112 -51.71 1.29 -9.67
C PRO A 112 -52.11 2.47 -10.61
N CYS A 113 -51.23 3.44 -10.84
CA CYS A 113 -51.45 4.43 -11.91
C CYS A 113 -50.99 3.87 -13.27
N THR A 114 -51.98 3.63 -14.12
CA THR A 114 -51.93 3.32 -15.54
C THR A 114 -51.03 4.29 -16.31
N CYS A 115 -50.02 3.77 -17.02
CA CYS A 115 -49.31 4.52 -18.06
C CYS A 115 -49.95 4.23 -19.42
N PRO A 116 -50.42 5.23 -20.19
CA PRO A 116 -50.74 5.01 -21.59
C PRO A 116 -49.44 4.91 -22.39
N LEU A 117 -49.26 3.77 -23.07
CA LEU A 117 -48.25 3.57 -24.11
C LEU A 117 -48.57 4.50 -25.29
N LEU A 118 -47.63 5.38 -25.64
CA LEU A 118 -47.59 6.00 -26.96
C LEU A 118 -46.74 5.10 -27.87
N ALA A 119 -47.40 4.55 -28.89
CA ALA A 119 -46.82 4.06 -30.14
C ALA A 119 -47.66 4.62 -31.29
#